data_AF-A0A916H1L8-F1
#
_entry.id   AF-A0A916H1L8-F1
#
_cell.length_a   1.000
_cell.length_b   1.000
_cell.length_c   1.000
_cell.angle_alpha   90.00
_cell.angle_beta   90.00
_cell.angle_gamma   90.00
#
_symmetry.space_group_name_H-M   'P 1'
#
loop_
_entity.id
_entity.type
_entity.pdbx_description
1 polymer ?
#
loop_
_entity_poly.entity_id
_entity_poly.type
_entity_poly.pdbx_seq_one_letter_code
_entity_poly.pdbx_strand_id
1 'polypeptide(L)'
;PRSAFKLVWDTIQGGNEVFAYVKNMSKDGGFYWVFTHITPDFGPGGQIVGYTSVRRCPKRSAIEKIEPVYRQMVAAEAAAGARDAIAAGTQVLVDLLTKTEMSYEELIFSL
;
A
#
# COMPACT_ATOMS: atom_id res chain seq x y z
N PRO A 1 5.80 -4.26 3.82
CA PRO A 1 5.42 -3.68 5.14
C PRO A 1 3.99 -4.05 5.49
N ARG A 2 3.77 -4.49 6.73
CA ARG A 2 2.43 -4.77 7.28
C ARG A 2 1.55 -3.52 7.23
N SER A 3 2.11 -2.34 7.47
CA SER A 3 1.41 -1.06 7.40
C SER A 3 0.87 -0.75 6.00
N ALA A 4 1.61 -1.08 4.93
CA ALA A 4 1.15 -0.89 3.56
C ALA A 4 -0.08 -1.76 3.21
N PHE A 5 -0.09 -3.02 3.67
CA PHE A 5 -1.27 -3.87 3.51
C PHE A 5 -2.44 -3.38 4.36
N LYS A 6 -2.18 -2.91 5.58
CA LYS A 6 -3.22 -2.31 6.43
C LYS A 6 -3.86 -1.09 5.75
N LEU A 7 -3.06 -0.19 5.18
CA LEU A 7 -3.56 0.99 4.46
C LEU A 7 -4.52 0.57 3.34
N VAL A 8 -4.12 -0.38 2.50
CA VAL A 8 -4.98 -0.89 1.42
C VAL A 8 -6.29 -1.47 1.96
N TRP A 9 -6.23 -2.30 3.00
CA TRP A 9 -7.42 -2.91 3.59
C TRP A 9 -8.34 -1.90 4.26
N ASP A 10 -7.80 -1.00 5.08
CA ASP A 10 -8.58 0.04 5.75
C ASP A 10 -9.28 0.94 4.72
N THR A 11 -8.59 1.32 3.63
CA THR A 11 -9.17 2.16 2.57
C THR A 11 -10.37 1.47 1.90
N ILE A 12 -10.21 0.22 1.45
CA ILE A 12 -11.27 -0.49 0.72
C ILE A 12 -12.41 -0.93 1.63
N GLN A 13 -12.12 -1.31 2.88
CA GLN A 13 -13.15 -1.61 3.88
C GLN A 13 -13.93 -0.35 4.30
N GLY A 14 -13.30 0.82 4.19
CA GLY A 14 -13.96 2.11 4.35
C GLY A 14 -14.83 2.54 3.16
N GLY A 15 -14.93 1.74 2.10
CA GLY A 15 -15.73 2.05 0.91
C GLY A 15 -15.03 2.93 -0.12
N ASN A 16 -13.71 3.15 0.02
CA ASN A 16 -12.94 3.97 -0.90
C ASN A 16 -12.10 3.10 -1.85
N GLU A 17 -11.80 3.60 -3.04
CA GLU A 17 -10.84 2.95 -3.92
C GLU A 17 -9.40 3.25 -3.50
N VAL A 18 -8.46 2.41 -3.95
CA VAL A 18 -7.03 2.62 -3.68
C VAL A 18 -6.16 2.28 -4.88
N PHE A 19 -5.17 3.13 -5.12
CA PHE A 19 -4.04 2.86 -6.00
C PHE A 19 -2.79 2.58 -5.16
N ALA A 20 -2.08 1.49 -5.43
CA ALA A 20 -0.91 1.12 -4.64
C ALA A 20 0.12 0.32 -5.44
N TYR A 21 1.40 0.48 -5.11
CA TYR A 21 2.46 -0.43 -5.52
C TYR A 21 2.61 -1.53 -4.47
N VAL A 22 2.23 -2.76 -4.78
CA VAL A 22 2.25 -3.87 -3.82
C VAL A 22 3.34 -4.87 -4.19
N LYS A 23 4.20 -5.19 -3.22
CA LYS A 23 5.19 -6.27 -3.33
C LYS A 23 4.57 -7.56 -2.75
N ASN A 24 4.28 -8.51 -3.63
CA ASN A 24 3.70 -9.80 -3.27
C ASN A 24 4.75 -10.89 -3.23
N MET A 25 4.52 -11.90 -2.39
CA MET A 25 5.30 -13.14 -2.37
C MET A 25 4.65 -14.16 -3.30
N SER A 26 5.43 -14.78 -4.19
CA SER A 26 4.98 -15.89 -5.03
C SER A 26 4.99 -17.21 -4.25
N LYS A 27 4.32 -18.24 -4.79
CA LYS A 27 4.19 -19.55 -4.15
C LYS A 27 5.55 -20.22 -3.85
N ASP A 28 6.56 -19.93 -4.67
CA ASP A 28 7.93 -20.41 -4.55
C ASP A 28 8.81 -19.57 -3.60
N GLY A 29 8.23 -18.56 -2.92
CA GLY A 29 8.96 -17.68 -1.99
C GLY A 29 9.67 -16.51 -2.67
N GLY A 30 9.57 -16.38 -4.00
CA GLY A 30 10.01 -15.19 -4.73
C GLY A 30 9.14 -13.96 -4.44
N PHE A 31 9.51 -12.82 -5.00
CA PHE A 31 8.72 -11.58 -4.89
C PHE A 31 8.49 -10.92 -6.24
N TYR A 32 7.32 -10.33 -6.42
CA TYR A 32 6.99 -9.53 -7.59
C TYR A 32 6.20 -8.27 -7.21
N TRP A 33 6.32 -7.23 -8.03
CA TRP A 33 5.62 -5.98 -7.84
C TRP A 33 4.42 -5.87 -8.77
N VAL A 34 3.34 -5.28 -8.27
CA VAL A 34 2.17 -4.88 -9.07
C VAL A 34 1.81 -3.43 -8.76
N PHE A 35 1.39 -2.69 -9.77
CA PHE A 35 0.58 -1.48 -9.55
C PHE A 35 -0.88 -1.89 -9.57
N THR A 36 -1.56 -1.77 -8.43
CA THR A 36 -2.95 -2.23 -8.26
C THR A 36 -3.88 -1.04 -8.11
N HIS A 37 -5.05 -1.17 -8.72
CA HIS A 37 -6.25 -0.38 -8.43
C HIS A 37 -7.27 -1.34 -7.83
N ILE A 38 -7.81 -1.01 -6.66
CA ILE A 38 -8.81 -1.84 -5.98
C ILE A 38 -10.03 -0.97 -5.68
N THR A 39 -11.20 -1.45 -6.05
CA THR A 39 -12.50 -0.79 -5.83
C THR A 39 -13.42 -1.71 -5.02
N PRO A 40 -14.13 -1.19 -4.01
CA PRO A 40 -15.20 -1.93 -3.38
C PRO A 40 -16.40 -2.09 -4.32
N ASP A 41 -16.98 -3.28 -4.35
CA ASP A 41 -18.20 -3.57 -5.09
C ASP A 41 -19.39 -3.44 -4.14
N PHE A 42 -20.40 -2.65 -4.52
CA PHE A 42 -21.57 -2.38 -3.68
C PHE A 42 -22.81 -3.12 -4.17
N GLY A 43 -23.52 -3.76 -3.24
CA GLY A 43 -24.82 -4.37 -3.49
C GLY A 43 -25.97 -3.36 -3.55
N PRO A 44 -27.20 -3.80 -3.85
CA PRO A 44 -28.38 -2.92 -3.94
C PRO A 44 -28.70 -2.13 -2.66
N GLY A 45 -28.25 -2.61 -1.50
CA GLY A 45 -28.43 -1.94 -0.21
C GLY A 45 -27.26 -1.03 0.21
N GLY A 46 -26.29 -0.78 -0.68
CA GLY A 46 -25.12 0.06 -0.39
C GLY A 46 -24.06 -0.61 0.49
N GLN A 47 -24.20 -1.89 0.82
CA GLN A 47 -23.19 -2.66 1.52
C GLN A 47 -22.09 -3.15 0.57
N ILE A 48 -20.86 -3.23 1.07
CA ILE A 48 -19.75 -3.86 0.34
C ILE A 48 -20.01 -5.36 0.23
N VAL A 49 -20.04 -5.89 -1.00
CA VAL A 49 -20.25 -7.32 -1.28
C VAL A 49 -19.03 -8.00 -1.89
N GLY A 50 -18.01 -7.23 -2.27
CA GLY A 50 -16.80 -7.72 -2.91
C GLY A 50 -15.78 -6.61 -3.14
N TYR A 51 -14.66 -6.98 -3.77
CA TYR A 51 -13.65 -6.05 -4.22
C TYR A 51 -13.17 -6.46 -5.61
N THR A 52 -13.14 -5.51 -6.53
CA THR A 52 -12.53 -5.68 -7.85
C THR A 52 -11.10 -5.13 -7.81
N SER A 53 -10.12 -5.93 -8.25
CA SER A 53 -8.71 -5.54 -8.30
C SER A 53 -8.15 -5.67 -9.72
N VAL A 54 -7.69 -4.55 -10.28
CA VAL A 54 -6.96 -4.52 -11.54
C VAL A 54 -5.48 -4.34 -11.26
N ARG A 55 -4.66 -5.24 -11.80
CA ARG A 55 -3.20 -5.25 -11.59
C ARG A 55 -2.49 -4.98 -12.90
N ARG A 56 -1.48 -4.10 -12.85
CA ARG A 56 -0.63 -3.75 -13.98
C ARG A 56 0.83 -4.00 -13.61
N CYS A 57 1.64 -4.33 -14.61
CA CYS A 57 3.09 -4.34 -14.45
C CYS A 57 3.55 -2.89 -14.17
N PRO A 58 4.19 -2.61 -13.03
CA PRO A 58 4.64 -1.27 -12.69
C PRO A 58 5.86 -0.89 -13.54
N LYS A 59 6.00 0.40 -13.84
CA LYS A 59 7.22 0.93 -14.46
C LYS A 59 8.41 0.69 -13.53
N ARG A 60 9.58 0.34 -14.10
CA ARG A 60 10.80 0.11 -13.33
C ARG A 60 11.21 1.33 -12.50
N SER A 61 11.10 2.52 -13.07
CA SER A 61 11.39 3.80 -12.39
C SER A 61 10.52 4.02 -11.14
N ALA A 62 9.24 3.61 -11.18
CA ALA A 62 8.36 3.73 -10.03
C ALA A 62 8.79 2.79 -8.90
N ILE A 63 9.22 1.57 -9.25
CA ILE A 63 9.74 0.60 -8.28
C ILE A 63 11.01 1.11 -7.61
N GLU A 64 11.92 1.70 -8.38
CA GLU A 64 13.17 2.27 -7.85
C GLU A 64 12.93 3.40 -6.84
N LYS A 65 11.85 4.17 -7.00
CA LYS A 65 11.45 5.22 -6.06
C LYS A 65 10.75 4.69 -4.81
N ILE A 66 9.83 3.71 -4.95
CA ILE A 66 9.00 3.24 -3.82
C ILE A 66 9.69 2.16 -2.97
N GLU A 67 10.59 1.37 -3.55
CA GLU A 67 11.27 0.29 -2.84
C GLU A 67 12.07 0.79 -1.63
N PRO A 68 12.83 1.90 -1.70
CA PRO A 68 13.51 2.47 -0.52
C PRO A 68 12.56 2.83 0.61
N VAL A 69 11.38 3.37 0.30
CA VAL A 69 10.35 3.70 1.30
C VAL A 69 9.85 2.42 1.98
N TYR A 70 9.56 1.38 1.20
CA TYR A 70 9.12 0.09 1.72
C TYR A 70 10.18 -0.56 2.62
N ARG A 71 11.47 -0.41 2.29
CA ARG A 71 12.56 -0.89 3.16
C ARG A 71 12.59 -0.15 4.49
N GLN A 72 12.42 1.17 4.49
CA GLN A 72 12.36 1.96 5.72
C GLN A 72 11.17 1.57 6.60
N MET A 73 9.99 1.37 5.99
CA MET A 73 8.80 0.93 6.71
C MET A 73 9.00 -0.44 7.36
N VAL A 74 9.62 -1.40 6.66
CA VAL A 74 9.94 -2.74 7.21
C VAL A 74 10.97 -2.65 8.34
N ALA A 75 11.98 -1.79 8.22
CA ALA A 75 12.97 -1.58 9.27
C ALA A 75 12.33 -0.98 10.54
N ALA A 76 11.44 0.01 10.37
CA ALA A 76 10.69 0.60 11.48
C ALA A 76 9.75 -0.43 12.14
N GLU A 77 9.05 -1.24 11.35
CA GLU A 77 8.23 -2.35 11.83
C GLU A 77 9.03 -3.34 12.68
N ALA A 78 10.25 -3.70 12.23
CA ALA A 78 11.12 -4.63 12.94
C ALA A 78 11.66 -4.05 14.26
N ALA A 79 11.98 -2.76 14.29
CA ALA A 79 12.53 -2.09 15.47
C ALA A 79 11.49 -1.85 16.57
N ALA A 80 10.22 -1.65 16.21
CA ALA A 80 9.14 -1.32 17.15
C ALA A 80 8.52 -2.53 17.87
N GLY A 81 8.86 -3.76 17.46
CA GLY A 81 8.26 -4.98 17.99
C GLY A 81 6.82 -5.21 17.51
N ALA A 82 6.29 -6.41 17.74
CA ALA A 82 5.08 -6.89 17.07
C ALA A 82 3.81 -6.04 17.33
N ARG A 83 3.71 -5.43 18.52
CA ARG A 83 2.57 -4.59 18.93
C ARG A 83 2.51 -3.27 18.14
N ASP A 84 3.65 -2.60 18.02
CA ASP A 84 3.73 -1.24 17.47
C ASP A 84 4.25 -1.21 16.03
N ALA A 85 4.59 -2.37 15.47
CA ALA A 85 5.12 -2.51 14.12
C ALA A 85 4.33 -1.71 13.07
N ILE A 86 3.01 -1.92 13.01
CA ILE A 86 2.15 -1.26 12.03
C ILE A 86 2.21 0.27 12.20
N ALA A 87 2.13 0.77 13.43
CA ALA A 87 2.17 2.21 13.70
C ALA A 87 3.51 2.81 13.27
N ALA A 88 4.63 2.15 13.60
CA ALA A 88 5.96 2.58 13.20
C ALA A 88 6.14 2.58 11.67
N GLY A 89 5.68 1.53 10.99
CA GLY A 89 5.69 1.46 9.53
C GLY A 89 4.80 2.51 8.87
N THR A 90 3.64 2.83 9.46
CA THR A 90 2.75 3.90 8.98
C THR A 90 3.40 5.27 9.15
N GLN A 91 4.08 5.51 10.27
CA GLN A 91 4.72 6.80 10.54
C GLN A 91 5.77 7.15 9.48
N VAL A 92 6.56 6.18 9.00
CA VAL A 92 7.52 6.38 7.91
C VAL A 92 6.84 6.93 6.64
N LEU A 93 5.66 6.40 6.29
CA LEU A 93 4.90 6.87 5.13
C LEU A 93 4.32 8.26 5.39
N VAL A 94 3.76 8.50 6.58
CA VAL A 94 3.21 9.81 6.98
C VAL A 94 4.29 10.90 6.95
N ASP A 95 5.49 10.61 7.46
CA ASP A 95 6.62 11.53 7.45
C ASP A 95 7.06 11.87 6.03
N LEU A 96 7.06 10.87 5.12
CA LEU A 96 7.34 11.09 3.71
C LEU A 96 6.31 12.02 3.08
N LEU A 97 5.02 11.72 3.24
CA LEU A 97 3.92 12.52 2.68
C LEU A 97 3.95 13.95 3.19
N THR A 98 4.21 14.13 4.49
CA THR A 98 4.38 15.45 5.11
C THR A 98 5.57 16.19 4.53
N LYS A 99 6.72 15.52 4.37
CA LYS A 99 7.94 16.12 3.81
C LYS A 99 7.79 16.52 2.34
N THR A 100 7.02 15.76 1.57
CA THR A 100 6.77 16.04 0.15
C THR A 100 5.58 16.94 -0.11
N GLU A 101 4.81 17.29 0.93
CA GLU A 101 3.53 18.00 0.83
C GLU A 101 2.56 17.34 -0.15
N MET A 102 2.52 16.00 -0.14
CA MET A 102 1.69 15.20 -1.06
C MET A 102 0.65 14.38 -0.30
N SER A 103 -0.53 14.22 -0.90
CA SER A 103 -1.44 13.14 -0.54
C SER A 103 -0.84 11.78 -0.89
N TYR A 104 -1.41 10.71 -0.33
CA TYR A 104 -1.02 9.36 -0.72
C TYR A 104 -1.29 9.10 -2.21
N GLU A 105 -2.44 9.52 -2.75
CA GLU A 105 -2.71 9.35 -4.18
C GLU A 105 -1.71 10.14 -5.04
N GLU A 106 -1.43 11.39 -4.68
CA GLU A 106 -0.47 12.24 -5.41
C GLU A 106 0.93 11.60 -5.44
N LEU A 107 1.39 11.10 -4.29
CA LEU A 107 2.63 10.35 -4.22
C LEU A 107 2.58 9.18 -5.19
N ILE A 108 1.56 8.32 -5.12
CA ILE A 108 1.46 7.11 -5.95
C ILE A 108 1.42 7.43 -7.45
N PHE A 109 0.69 8.47 -7.87
CA PHE A 109 0.60 8.86 -9.29
C PHE A 109 1.85 9.60 -9.81
N SER A 110 2.70 10.13 -8.93
CA SER A 110 3.96 10.79 -9.30
C SER A 110 5.11 9.82 -9.66
N LEU A 111 4.95 8.52 -9.42
CA LEU A 111 6.04 7.53 -9.50
C LEU A 111 6.37 7.03 -10.91
#